data_AF-A0A1V0GTA7-F1
#
_entry.id   AF-A0A1V0GTA7-F1
#
_cell.length_a   1.000
_cell.length_b   1.000
_cell.length_c   1.000
_cell.angle_alpha   90.00
_cell.angle_beta   90.00
_cell.angle_gamma   90.00
#
_symmetry.space_group_name_H-M   'P 1'
#
loop_
_entity.id
_entity.type
_entity.pdbx_description
1 polymer ?
#
loop_
_entity_poly.entity_id
_entity_poly.type
_entity_poly.pdbx_seq_one_letter_code
_entity_poly.pdbx_strand_id
1 'polypeptide(L)'
;MLALPQATNDRQETGMMTRRSALAVLTSALATPALGQAQKAPGLADLAYAQASPRNRLDIHRPDGRGPFPVLLDIHGGGFLTGDKRQLAVPRQVLQAGIAVARMNYRLSNQARWPAQHEDVLAAAHFLQSRAGELGLVPDRLALGGRSAGAFLAVSAALSMVQEGNAPAAVVDFYGPMDFGSMDADIARLGRPVKRAPADSPESVESLLVGYAVGERRQEATAMGPVGRLAALADGLRLPPLMIRHGMRDSIVSVHQAEHLRNAWRQVDPRAEIDFALLEGEGHGTGAFGGDRVLGDLAGFLTRHLRRADG
;
A
#
# COMPACT_ATOMS: atom_id res chain seq x y z
N MET A 1 -58.86 12.80 1.65
CA MET A 1 -59.96 11.82 1.64
C MET A 1 -59.34 10.43 1.66
N LEU A 2 -59.64 9.53 2.60
CA LEU A 2 -60.94 8.88 2.89
C LEU A 2 -61.35 7.92 1.76
N ALA A 3 -61.61 6.62 2.00
CA ALA A 3 -61.48 5.84 3.25
C ALA A 3 -61.38 4.31 3.01
N LEU A 4 -60.93 3.56 4.01
CA LEU A 4 -61.31 2.14 4.26
C LEU A 4 -62.62 2.12 5.06
N PRO A 5 -63.40 1.01 5.12
CA PRO A 5 -63.50 0.27 6.40
C PRO A 5 -63.96 -1.23 6.35
N GLN A 6 -63.96 -1.88 7.53
CA GLN A 6 -64.59 -3.18 7.92
C GLN A 6 -64.03 -4.47 7.27
N ALA A 7 -63.83 -5.64 7.92
CA ALA A 7 -64.26 -6.26 9.20
C ALA A 7 -65.69 -6.87 9.22
N THR A 8 -66.02 -7.94 9.97
CA THR A 8 -65.23 -9.00 10.64
C THR A 8 -65.26 -10.30 9.78
N ASN A 9 -65.50 -11.59 10.15
CA ASN A 9 -65.72 -12.44 11.36
C ASN A 9 -65.42 -13.93 10.91
N ASP A 10 -65.48 -15.06 11.64
CA ASP A 10 -65.78 -15.48 13.03
C ASP A 10 -65.15 -16.90 13.27
N ARG A 11 -65.11 -17.37 14.54
CA ARG A 11 -65.20 -18.77 15.04
C ARG A 11 -64.15 -19.89 14.77
N GLN A 12 -63.98 -20.70 15.83
CA GLN A 12 -63.39 -22.05 15.90
C GLN A 12 -64.49 -23.11 15.50
N GLU A 13 -64.39 -24.44 15.57
CA GLU A 13 -63.66 -25.35 16.47
C GLU A 13 -63.79 -26.84 16.03
N THR A 14 -62.88 -27.73 16.48
CA THR A 14 -62.94 -29.23 16.49
C THR A 14 -63.16 -30.04 15.19
N GLY A 15 -62.48 -31.20 15.10
CA GLY A 15 -62.72 -32.21 14.05
C GLY A 15 -61.71 -33.38 14.11
N MET A 16 -62.10 -34.51 14.70
CA MET A 16 -61.23 -35.65 15.04
C MET A 16 -61.22 -36.76 13.96
N MET A 17 -60.22 -37.65 14.01
CA MET A 17 -60.06 -38.92 13.24
C MET A 17 -59.50 -38.78 11.79
N THR A 18 -58.72 -39.72 11.22
CA THR A 18 -58.13 -40.97 11.76
C THR A 18 -56.82 -41.37 11.07
N ARG A 19 -55.95 -42.05 11.84
CA ARG A 19 -54.93 -43.06 11.46
C ARG A 19 -54.60 -43.26 9.96
N ARG A 20 -53.31 -43.11 9.62
CA ARG A 20 -52.57 -44.09 8.79
C ARG A 20 -51.09 -44.13 9.19
N SER A 21 -50.62 -45.29 9.62
CA SER A 21 -49.22 -45.49 10.03
C SER A 21 -48.34 -45.79 8.82
N ALA A 22 -47.16 -45.16 8.75
CA ALA A 22 -46.09 -45.51 7.81
C ALA A 22 -44.79 -45.71 8.61
N LEU A 23 -44.13 -46.85 8.41
CA LEU A 23 -42.96 -47.25 9.20
C LEU A 23 -41.67 -46.70 8.56
N ALA A 24 -41.14 -45.61 9.11
CA ALA A 24 -39.88 -45.03 8.66
C ALA A 24 -38.69 -45.78 9.29
N VAL A 25 -37.96 -46.55 8.48
CA VAL A 25 -36.71 -47.19 8.90
C VAL A 25 -35.58 -46.15 8.87
N LEU A 26 -35.09 -45.74 10.04
CA LEU A 26 -33.88 -44.92 10.12
C LEU A 26 -32.64 -45.81 9.90
N THR A 27 -32.06 -45.73 8.71
CA THR A 27 -30.69 -46.18 8.45
C THR A 27 -29.71 -45.08 8.85
N SER A 28 -29.09 -45.23 10.03
CA SER A 28 -28.08 -44.31 10.55
C SER A 28 -26.75 -44.44 9.78
N ALA A 29 -26.66 -43.79 8.63
CA ALA A 29 -25.41 -43.63 7.89
C ALA A 29 -24.41 -42.80 8.71
N LEU A 30 -23.40 -43.47 9.29
CA LEU A 30 -22.27 -42.80 9.93
C LEU A 30 -21.44 -42.07 8.87
N ALA A 31 -21.66 -40.77 8.72
CA ALA A 31 -20.83 -39.92 7.87
C ALA A 31 -19.41 -39.87 8.44
N THR A 32 -18.48 -40.58 7.80
CA THR A 32 -17.06 -40.40 8.08
C THR A 32 -16.66 -38.97 7.72
N PRO A 33 -15.97 -38.24 8.62
CA PRO A 33 -15.48 -36.92 8.27
C PRO A 33 -14.45 -37.08 7.14
N ALA A 34 -14.72 -36.48 5.99
CA ALA A 34 -13.76 -36.44 4.91
C ALA A 34 -12.50 -35.75 5.42
N LEU A 35 -11.38 -36.48 5.48
CA LEU A 35 -10.06 -35.91 5.75
C LEU A 35 -9.78 -34.88 4.66
N GLY A 36 -9.97 -33.60 4.99
CA GLY A 36 -9.82 -32.50 4.06
C GLY A 36 -8.44 -32.57 3.42
N GLN A 37 -8.39 -32.65 2.09
CA GLN A 37 -7.11 -32.59 1.38
C GLN A 37 -6.42 -31.30 1.80
N ALA A 38 -5.23 -31.41 2.41
CA ALA A 38 -4.47 -30.27 2.86
C ALA A 38 -4.20 -29.36 1.66
N GLN A 39 -4.94 -28.25 1.57
CA GLN A 39 -4.95 -27.40 0.40
C GLN A 39 -3.54 -26.87 0.20
N LYS A 40 -2.88 -27.31 -0.89
CA LYS A 40 -1.46 -27.05 -1.14
C LYS A 40 -1.25 -25.54 -1.08
N ALA A 41 -0.50 -25.09 -0.07
CA ALA A 41 -0.28 -23.67 0.20
C ALA A 41 0.15 -22.96 -1.10
N PRO A 42 -0.45 -21.79 -1.42
CA PRO A 42 -0.23 -21.15 -2.71
C PRO A 42 1.25 -20.83 -2.91
N GLY A 43 1.73 -21.01 -4.14
CA GLY A 43 3.07 -20.57 -4.51
C GLY A 43 3.18 -19.06 -4.30
N LEU A 44 4.16 -18.62 -3.51
CA LEU A 44 4.28 -17.22 -3.09
C LEU A 44 4.92 -16.31 -4.16
N ALA A 45 5.18 -16.82 -5.37
CA ALA A 45 5.70 -16.06 -6.50
C ALA A 45 4.61 -15.80 -7.55
N ASP A 46 4.63 -14.62 -8.16
CA ASP A 46 3.68 -14.17 -9.18
C ASP A 46 2.19 -14.30 -8.82
N LEU A 47 1.85 -14.04 -7.55
CA LEU A 47 0.47 -14.03 -7.06
C LEU A 47 -0.33 -12.89 -7.72
N ALA A 48 -1.43 -13.24 -8.38
CA ALA A 48 -2.40 -12.28 -8.90
C ALA A 48 -3.18 -11.63 -7.75
N TYR A 49 -2.93 -10.34 -7.50
CA TYR A 49 -3.64 -9.58 -6.47
C TYR A 49 -4.88 -8.85 -7.00
N ALA A 50 -4.95 -8.59 -8.31
CA ALA A 50 -6.10 -8.04 -9.01
C ALA A 50 -6.15 -8.53 -10.47
N GLN A 51 -7.25 -8.23 -11.18
CA GLN A 51 -7.48 -8.65 -12.57
C GLN A 51 -7.44 -7.50 -13.59
N ALA A 52 -7.25 -6.24 -13.16
CA ALA A 52 -7.28 -5.06 -14.03
C ALA A 52 -6.12 -5.01 -15.05
N SER A 53 -5.03 -5.73 -14.80
CA SER A 53 -3.87 -5.85 -15.67
C SER A 53 -3.11 -7.17 -15.44
N PRO A 54 -2.48 -7.76 -16.46
CA PRO A 54 -1.46 -8.79 -16.28
C PRO A 54 -0.31 -8.37 -15.37
N ARG A 55 -0.07 -7.06 -15.19
CA ARG A 55 0.92 -6.53 -14.23
C ARG A 55 0.46 -6.54 -12.77
N ASN A 56 -0.79 -6.86 -12.44
CA ASN A 56 -1.23 -6.98 -11.04
C ASN A 56 -0.70 -8.27 -10.40
N ARG A 57 0.61 -8.33 -10.16
CA ARG A 57 1.35 -9.50 -9.66
C ARG A 57 2.30 -9.11 -8.55
N LEU A 58 2.42 -9.94 -7.52
CA LEU A 58 3.40 -9.76 -6.44
C LEU A 58 4.13 -11.06 -6.07
N ASP A 59 5.33 -10.93 -5.51
CA ASP A 59 6.09 -12.04 -4.90
C ASP A 59 6.21 -11.81 -3.39
N ILE A 60 5.89 -12.80 -2.56
CA ILE A 60 6.02 -12.74 -1.10
C ILE A 60 7.22 -13.58 -0.66
N HIS A 61 8.21 -12.90 -0.11
CA HIS A 61 9.39 -13.51 0.51
C HIS A 61 9.15 -13.54 2.02
N ARG A 62 9.21 -14.72 2.64
CA ARG A 62 9.01 -14.88 4.09
C ARG A 62 10.35 -15.10 4.80
N PRO A 63 10.47 -14.71 6.08
CA PRO A 63 11.54 -15.19 6.95
C PRO A 63 11.54 -16.72 7.08
N ASP A 64 12.68 -17.25 7.51
CA ASP A 64 12.76 -18.63 8.00
C ASP A 64 11.98 -18.81 9.31
N GLY A 65 11.55 -20.05 9.58
CA GLY A 65 10.83 -20.41 10.81
C GLY A 65 9.30 -20.48 10.63
N ARG A 66 8.57 -20.24 11.74
CA ARG A 66 7.10 -20.30 11.77
C ARG A 66 6.51 -18.90 11.90
N GLY A 67 5.64 -18.54 10.96
CA GLY A 67 4.82 -17.33 11.03
C GLY A 67 3.59 -17.49 11.96
N PRO A 68 2.59 -16.60 11.86
CA PRO A 68 2.44 -15.56 10.84
C PRO A 68 3.41 -14.38 11.00
N PHE A 69 3.79 -13.75 9.90
CA PHE A 69 4.75 -12.65 9.87
C PHE A 69 4.08 -11.28 9.59
N PRO A 70 4.55 -10.17 10.17
CA PRO A 70 4.28 -8.83 9.61
C PRO A 70 4.84 -8.72 8.19
N VAL A 71 4.36 -7.77 7.38
CA VAL A 71 4.75 -7.63 5.97
C VAL A 71 5.06 -6.19 5.55
N LEU A 72 6.15 -6.01 4.82
CA LEU A 72 6.43 -4.82 4.01
C LEU A 72 5.93 -5.08 2.58
N LEU A 73 5.01 -4.26 2.08
CA LEU A 73 4.72 -4.14 0.65
C LEU A 73 5.74 -3.18 0.04
N ASP A 74 6.66 -3.72 -0.76
CA ASP A 74 7.81 -3.03 -1.32
C ASP A 74 7.59 -2.72 -2.82
N ILE A 75 7.60 -1.43 -3.16
CA ILE A 75 7.08 -0.88 -4.42
C ILE A 75 8.21 -0.30 -5.28
N HIS A 76 8.28 -0.75 -6.54
CA HIS A 76 9.41 -0.42 -7.42
C HIS A 76 9.39 1.02 -7.94
N GLY A 77 10.58 1.58 -8.14
CA GLY A 77 10.78 2.86 -8.85
C GLY A 77 10.65 2.70 -10.37
N GLY A 78 11.23 3.62 -11.12
CA GLY A 78 11.20 3.61 -12.60
C GLY A 78 10.33 4.69 -13.24
N GLY A 79 10.02 5.77 -12.51
CA GLY A 79 9.32 6.94 -13.03
C GLY A 79 7.92 6.64 -13.56
N PHE A 80 7.20 5.68 -12.97
CA PHE A 80 5.86 5.21 -13.38
C PHE A 80 5.76 4.58 -14.79
N LEU A 81 6.64 4.94 -15.71
CA LEU A 81 6.72 4.52 -17.11
C LEU A 81 7.46 3.18 -17.28
N THR A 82 8.30 2.82 -16.32
CA THR A 82 9.14 1.61 -16.34
C THR A 82 9.16 0.92 -14.97
N GLY A 83 9.70 -0.31 -14.93
CA GLY A 83 10.06 -1.00 -13.69
C GLY A 83 9.44 -2.39 -13.53
N ASP A 84 10.00 -3.18 -12.61
CA ASP A 84 9.48 -4.50 -12.25
C ASP A 84 9.90 -4.94 -10.83
N LYS A 85 9.04 -5.69 -10.13
CA LYS A 85 9.26 -6.27 -8.79
C LYS A 85 10.55 -7.06 -8.66
N ARG A 86 11.06 -7.63 -9.75
CA ARG A 86 12.35 -8.36 -9.80
C ARG A 86 13.58 -7.45 -9.71
N GLN A 87 13.45 -6.16 -10.04
CA GLN A 87 14.54 -5.18 -9.91
C GLN A 87 14.84 -4.83 -8.44
N LEU A 88 13.86 -4.99 -7.55
CA LEU A 88 14.05 -4.81 -6.13
C LEU A 88 14.75 -6.05 -5.54
N ALA A 89 16.00 -5.88 -5.11
CA ALA A 89 16.66 -6.85 -4.26
C ALA A 89 15.85 -7.03 -2.96
N VAL A 90 15.60 -8.27 -2.55
CA VAL A 90 14.86 -8.54 -1.30
C VAL A 90 15.77 -8.16 -0.12
N PRO A 91 15.36 -7.21 0.75
CA PRO A 91 16.20 -6.72 1.83
C PRO A 91 16.36 -7.80 2.91
N ARG A 92 17.51 -8.47 2.92
CA ARG A 92 17.80 -9.62 3.80
C ARG A 92 17.65 -9.27 5.28
N GLN A 93 18.02 -8.05 5.65
CA GLN A 93 17.95 -7.50 6.99
C GLN A 93 16.49 -7.46 7.50
N VAL A 94 15.53 -7.18 6.63
CA VAL A 94 14.08 -7.17 6.95
C VAL A 94 13.55 -8.59 7.14
N LEU A 95 13.97 -9.54 6.28
CA LEU A 95 13.65 -10.96 6.47
C LEU A 95 14.25 -11.51 7.78
N GLN A 96 15.52 -11.18 8.08
CA GLN A 96 16.23 -11.56 9.31
C GLN A 96 15.59 -10.94 10.56
N ALA A 97 14.96 -9.77 10.44
CA ALA A 97 14.15 -9.15 11.49
C ALA A 97 12.76 -9.80 11.68
N GLY A 98 12.42 -10.86 10.92
CA GLY A 98 11.16 -11.59 11.05
C GLY A 98 9.99 -10.92 10.33
N ILE A 99 10.25 -10.07 9.34
CA ILE A 99 9.25 -9.36 8.54
C ILE A 99 9.28 -9.89 7.10
N ALA A 100 8.13 -10.28 6.57
CA ALA A 100 7.99 -10.69 5.18
C ALA A 100 8.07 -9.50 4.22
N VAL A 101 8.49 -9.72 2.97
CA VAL A 101 8.57 -8.70 1.94
C VAL A 101 7.74 -9.12 0.73
N ALA A 102 6.64 -8.41 0.49
CA ALA A 102 5.81 -8.54 -0.70
C ALA A 102 6.25 -7.51 -1.75
N ARG A 103 6.91 -7.94 -2.84
CA ARG A 103 7.32 -7.03 -3.93
C ARG A 103 6.25 -7.03 -5.02
N MET A 104 5.69 -5.88 -5.38
CA MET A 104 4.60 -5.79 -6.37
C MET A 104 5.01 -5.12 -7.69
N ASN A 105 4.36 -5.55 -8.78
CA ASN A 105 4.23 -4.81 -10.04
C ASN A 105 2.92 -3.99 -10.01
N TYR A 106 2.91 -2.82 -10.66
CA TYR A 106 1.72 -2.00 -10.92
C TYR A 106 1.62 -1.62 -12.42
N ARG A 107 0.44 -1.20 -12.90
CA ARG A 107 0.18 -0.66 -14.25
C ARG A 107 1.10 0.53 -14.55
N LEU A 108 1.86 0.48 -15.63
CA LEU A 108 2.78 1.58 -15.99
C LEU A 108 2.01 2.74 -16.65
N SER A 109 2.56 3.96 -16.65
CA SER A 109 1.87 5.16 -17.16
C SER A 109 1.54 5.10 -18.66
N ASN A 110 2.31 4.34 -19.43
CA ASN A 110 2.02 4.00 -20.83
C ASN A 110 0.96 2.89 -21.03
N GLN A 111 0.40 2.35 -19.94
CA GLN A 111 -0.68 1.36 -19.95
C GLN A 111 -1.97 1.93 -19.36
N ALA A 112 -1.87 2.73 -18.30
CA ALA A 112 -2.97 3.48 -17.71
C ALA A 112 -2.44 4.72 -17.00
N ARG A 113 -3.18 5.83 -17.07
CA ARG A 113 -2.87 7.09 -16.36
C ARG A 113 -3.27 6.99 -14.88
N TRP A 114 -2.81 7.95 -14.08
CA TRP A 114 -3.29 8.15 -12.71
C TRP A 114 -4.84 8.23 -12.67
N PRO A 115 -5.53 7.61 -11.70
CA PRO A 115 -5.01 6.98 -10.47
C PRO A 115 -4.71 5.47 -10.55
N ALA A 116 -4.60 4.88 -11.74
CA ALA A 116 -4.43 3.42 -11.92
C ALA A 116 -3.29 2.79 -11.08
N GLN A 117 -2.18 3.51 -10.93
CA GLN A 117 -1.02 3.09 -10.12
C GLN A 117 -1.35 3.02 -8.63
N HIS A 118 -2.22 3.90 -8.15
CA HIS A 118 -2.62 4.01 -6.75
C HIS A 118 -3.72 2.99 -6.39
N GLU A 119 -4.71 2.81 -7.28
CA GLU A 119 -5.67 1.70 -7.24
C GLU A 119 -4.95 0.35 -7.11
N ASP A 120 -3.87 0.16 -7.89
CA ASP A 120 -3.08 -1.06 -7.90
C ASP A 120 -2.37 -1.33 -6.58
N VAL A 121 -1.93 -0.30 -5.86
CA VAL A 121 -1.29 -0.46 -4.54
C VAL A 121 -2.33 -0.72 -3.46
N LEU A 122 -3.47 -0.03 -3.49
CA LEU A 122 -4.59 -0.32 -2.57
C LEU A 122 -5.12 -1.74 -2.76
N ALA A 123 -5.25 -2.21 -4.00
CA ALA A 123 -5.63 -3.59 -4.29
C ALA A 123 -4.58 -4.61 -3.79
N ALA A 124 -3.27 -4.31 -3.93
CA ALA A 124 -2.21 -5.16 -3.38
C ALA A 124 -2.20 -5.18 -1.85
N ALA A 125 -2.42 -4.03 -1.20
CA ALA A 125 -2.56 -3.92 0.25
C ALA A 125 -3.74 -4.74 0.77
N HIS A 126 -4.94 -4.51 0.22
CA HIS A 126 -6.15 -5.22 0.61
C HIS A 126 -6.08 -6.73 0.31
N PHE A 127 -5.39 -7.16 -0.76
CA PHE A 127 -5.10 -8.58 -1.00
C PHE A 127 -4.22 -9.21 0.09
N LEU A 128 -3.15 -8.52 0.51
CA LEU A 128 -2.25 -9.02 1.57
C LEU A 128 -2.95 -9.08 2.92
N GLN A 129 -3.79 -8.09 3.25
CA GLN A 129 -4.59 -8.08 4.49
C GLN A 129 -5.67 -9.18 4.47
N SER A 130 -6.54 -9.19 3.47
CA SER A 130 -7.68 -10.12 3.40
C SER A 130 -7.27 -11.59 3.32
N ARG A 131 -6.14 -11.91 2.69
CA ARG A 131 -5.61 -13.28 2.58
C ARG A 131 -4.46 -13.59 3.56
N ALA A 132 -4.23 -12.73 4.56
CA ALA A 132 -3.06 -12.84 5.45
C ALA A 132 -2.85 -14.25 6.02
N GLY A 133 -3.93 -14.89 6.52
CA GLY A 133 -3.86 -16.25 7.07
C GLY A 133 -3.40 -17.32 6.08
N GLU A 134 -3.84 -17.26 4.82
CA GLU A 134 -3.43 -18.20 3.75
C GLU A 134 -1.96 -18.00 3.34
N LEU A 135 -1.48 -16.76 3.40
CA LEU A 135 -0.14 -16.37 2.99
C LEU A 135 0.90 -16.57 4.12
N GLY A 136 0.43 -16.75 5.36
CA GLY A 136 1.27 -16.84 6.56
C GLY A 136 1.71 -15.46 7.07
N LEU A 137 0.85 -14.46 6.93
CA LEU A 137 1.05 -13.07 7.32
C LEU A 137 0.07 -12.65 8.44
N VAL A 138 0.31 -11.50 9.06
CA VAL A 138 -0.62 -10.85 10.01
C VAL A 138 -1.33 -9.69 9.29
N PRO A 139 -2.68 -9.62 9.28
CA PRO A 139 -3.41 -8.64 8.46
C PRO A 139 -3.15 -7.20 8.88
N ASP A 140 -3.20 -6.91 10.18
CA ASP A 140 -3.12 -5.54 10.72
C ASP A 140 -1.67 -5.05 10.86
N ARG A 141 -0.73 -5.66 10.13
CA ARG A 141 0.71 -5.38 10.20
C ARG A 141 1.34 -5.32 8.82
N LEU A 142 0.75 -4.45 8.01
CA LEU A 142 1.23 -4.05 6.71
C LEU A 142 1.98 -2.72 6.84
N ALA A 143 3.23 -2.67 6.37
CA ALA A 143 3.92 -1.43 6.04
C ALA A 143 3.90 -1.21 4.53
N LEU A 144 3.79 0.04 4.10
CA LEU A 144 3.93 0.43 2.70
C LEU A 144 5.28 1.11 2.51
N GLY A 145 6.12 0.59 1.60
CA GLY A 145 7.41 1.16 1.31
C GLY A 145 7.72 1.18 -0.18
N GLY A 146 8.54 2.13 -0.62
CA GLY A 146 8.95 2.17 -2.01
C GLY A 146 10.16 3.06 -2.27
N ARG A 147 10.56 3.14 -3.54
CA ARG A 147 11.71 3.91 -4.01
C ARG A 147 11.31 4.82 -5.16
N SER A 148 11.68 6.10 -5.14
CA SER A 148 11.34 7.07 -6.20
C SER A 148 9.82 7.07 -6.47
N ALA A 149 9.39 6.87 -7.72
CA ALA A 149 7.99 6.63 -8.10
C ALA A 149 7.24 5.67 -7.15
N GLY A 150 7.85 4.57 -6.72
CA GLY A 150 7.21 3.62 -5.81
C GLY A 150 6.97 4.16 -4.39
N ALA A 151 7.79 5.11 -3.93
CA ALA A 151 7.60 5.77 -2.63
C ALA A 151 6.39 6.71 -2.66
N PHE A 152 6.25 7.50 -3.72
CA PHE A 152 5.06 8.33 -3.95
C PHE A 152 3.78 7.48 -3.97
N LEU A 153 3.81 6.29 -4.56
CA LEU A 153 2.67 5.35 -4.53
C LEU A 153 2.42 4.79 -3.12
N ALA A 154 3.47 4.41 -2.38
CA ALA A 154 3.37 3.94 -1.00
C ALA A 154 2.72 4.98 -0.08
N VAL A 155 3.20 6.23 -0.13
CA VAL A 155 2.64 7.34 0.66
C VAL A 155 1.22 7.66 0.20
N SER A 156 0.95 7.74 -1.10
CA SER A 156 -0.41 7.99 -1.63
C SER A 156 -1.43 6.92 -1.21
N ALA A 157 -1.02 5.65 -1.20
CA ALA A 157 -1.84 4.55 -0.68
C ALA A 157 -2.06 4.67 0.83
N ALA A 158 -1.01 4.96 1.61
CA ALA A 158 -1.13 5.15 3.06
C ALA A 158 -2.10 6.28 3.43
N LEU A 159 -2.11 7.40 2.69
CA LEU A 159 -3.04 8.50 2.94
C LEU A 159 -4.50 8.09 2.71
N SER A 160 -4.81 7.34 1.65
CA SER A 160 -6.19 6.83 1.43
C SER A 160 -6.57 5.84 2.52
N MET A 161 -5.68 4.92 2.88
CA MET A 161 -5.89 3.95 3.96
C MET A 161 -6.12 4.63 5.32
N VAL A 162 -5.47 5.76 5.61
CA VAL A 162 -5.77 6.60 6.79
C VAL A 162 -7.18 7.19 6.71
N GLN A 163 -7.57 7.75 5.56
CA GLN A 163 -8.92 8.31 5.35
C GLN A 163 -10.02 7.25 5.43
N GLU A 164 -9.72 6.00 5.08
CA GLU A 164 -10.58 4.81 5.17
C GLU A 164 -10.60 4.18 6.58
N GLY A 165 -9.77 4.65 7.52
CA GLY A 165 -9.65 4.09 8.87
C GLY A 165 -8.85 2.78 8.99
N ASN A 166 -8.20 2.35 7.90
CA ASN A 166 -7.39 1.13 7.77
C ASN A 166 -5.88 1.48 7.64
N ALA A 167 -5.38 2.44 8.42
CA ALA A 167 -4.02 2.97 8.28
C ALA A 167 -2.94 1.86 8.36
N PRO A 168 -1.93 1.86 7.48
CA PRO A 168 -0.82 0.89 7.56
C PRO A 168 0.00 1.12 8.83
N ALA A 169 0.63 0.06 9.35
CA ALA A 169 1.41 0.12 10.59
C ALA A 169 2.66 1.01 10.50
N ALA A 170 3.21 1.19 9.30
CA ALA A 170 4.30 2.14 9.01
C ALA A 170 4.37 2.49 7.52
N VAL A 171 5.04 3.59 7.19
CA VAL A 171 5.28 4.06 5.82
C VAL A 171 6.78 4.32 5.60
N VAL A 172 7.31 4.00 4.42
CA VAL A 172 8.73 4.17 4.06
C VAL A 172 8.88 4.87 2.71
N ASP A 173 9.41 6.10 2.74
CA ASP A 173 9.82 6.88 1.58
C ASP A 173 11.34 6.82 1.38
N PHE A 174 11.78 6.13 0.33
CA PHE A 174 13.13 6.31 -0.20
C PHE A 174 13.07 7.20 -1.46
N TYR A 175 13.47 8.46 -1.31
CA TYR A 175 13.69 9.45 -2.37
C TYR A 175 12.54 9.65 -3.38
N GLY A 176 11.29 9.65 -2.89
CA GLY A 176 10.09 9.86 -3.70
C GLY A 176 9.81 11.32 -4.10
N PRO A 177 9.25 11.57 -5.29
CA PRO A 177 8.70 12.87 -5.66
C PRO A 177 7.33 13.05 -5.01
N MET A 178 7.19 14.01 -4.09
CA MET A 178 6.01 14.14 -3.21
C MET A 178 5.09 15.33 -3.55
N ASP A 179 5.58 16.24 -4.39
CA ASP A 179 4.83 17.37 -4.97
C ASP A 179 5.38 17.69 -6.36
N PHE A 180 4.68 17.24 -7.41
CA PHE A 180 5.09 17.45 -8.80
C PHE A 180 5.11 18.94 -9.19
N GLY A 181 4.24 19.76 -8.60
CA GLY A 181 4.10 21.19 -8.93
C GLY A 181 5.26 22.07 -8.45
N SER A 182 6.10 21.58 -7.52
CA SER A 182 7.29 22.29 -7.05
C SER A 182 8.62 21.70 -7.54
N MET A 183 8.64 20.53 -8.19
CA MET A 183 9.87 19.78 -8.49
C MET A 183 10.94 20.59 -9.21
N ASP A 184 10.58 21.36 -10.25
CA ASP A 184 11.59 22.12 -11.01
C ASP A 184 12.11 23.35 -10.27
N ALA A 185 11.30 23.96 -9.39
CA ALA A 185 11.75 24.99 -8.47
C ALA A 185 12.67 24.41 -7.37
N ASP A 186 12.33 23.24 -6.83
CA ASP A 186 13.16 22.53 -5.85
C ASP A 186 14.48 22.02 -6.47
N ILE A 187 14.49 21.67 -7.75
CA ILE A 187 15.69 21.32 -8.52
C ILE A 187 16.56 22.56 -8.74
N ALA A 188 15.97 23.71 -9.08
CA ALA A 188 16.71 24.96 -9.24
C ALA A 188 17.40 25.41 -7.93
N ARG A 189 16.77 25.19 -6.77
CA ARG A 189 17.37 25.48 -5.44
C ARG A 189 18.67 24.70 -5.16
N LEU A 190 18.93 23.60 -5.86
CA LEU A 190 20.17 22.82 -5.70
C LEU A 190 21.42 23.54 -6.24
N GLY A 191 21.27 24.65 -6.96
CA GLY A 191 22.38 25.50 -7.43
C GLY A 191 23.36 24.82 -8.39
N ARG A 192 22.97 23.68 -8.99
CA ARG A 192 23.82 22.82 -9.81
C ARG A 192 23.09 22.34 -11.06
N PRO A 193 23.78 22.13 -12.20
CA PRO A 193 23.16 21.54 -13.38
C PRO A 193 22.68 20.12 -13.09
N VAL A 194 21.50 19.77 -13.61
CA VAL A 194 20.91 18.43 -13.50
C VAL A 194 20.70 17.83 -14.89
N LYS A 195 20.54 16.49 -14.95
CA LYS A 195 20.35 15.75 -16.20
C LYS A 195 19.00 15.00 -16.21
N ARG A 196 17.92 15.76 -15.99
CA ARG A 196 16.51 15.35 -16.18
C ARG A 196 15.81 16.31 -17.13
N ALA A 197 14.71 15.87 -17.73
CA ALA A 197 13.73 16.81 -18.28
C ALA A 197 13.04 17.57 -17.12
N PRO A 198 12.56 18.80 -17.33
CA PRO A 198 11.67 19.46 -16.37
C PRO A 198 10.42 18.59 -16.13
N ALA A 199 9.90 18.56 -14.90
CA ALA A 199 8.57 18.02 -14.59
C ALA A 199 7.51 18.76 -15.41
N ASP A 200 7.70 20.07 -15.60
CA ASP A 200 6.79 20.92 -16.36
C ASP A 200 6.55 20.47 -17.82
N SER A 201 7.49 19.74 -18.44
CA SER A 201 7.38 19.28 -19.82
C SER A 201 6.26 18.23 -19.99
N PRO A 202 5.47 18.26 -21.08
CA PRO A 202 4.44 17.24 -21.34
C PRO A 202 5.01 15.83 -21.52
N GLU A 203 6.29 15.70 -21.86
CA GLU A 203 7.03 14.44 -21.99
C GLU A 203 7.63 13.93 -20.66
N SER A 204 7.50 14.69 -19.57
CA SER A 204 8.02 14.31 -18.25
C SER A 204 7.31 13.05 -17.70
N VAL A 205 7.98 12.32 -16.81
CA VAL A 205 7.37 11.11 -16.20
C VAL A 205 6.18 11.46 -15.30
N GLU A 206 6.22 12.67 -14.73
CA GLU A 206 5.18 13.30 -13.95
C GLU A 206 3.96 13.64 -14.83
N SER A 207 4.15 14.34 -15.96
CA SER A 207 3.11 14.69 -16.93
C SER A 207 2.48 13.46 -17.60
N LEU A 208 3.31 12.47 -17.98
CA LEU A 208 2.85 11.21 -18.57
C LEU A 208 2.01 10.37 -17.58
N LEU A 209 2.29 10.47 -16.27
CA LEU A 209 1.48 9.83 -15.23
C LEU A 209 0.11 10.51 -15.10
N VAL A 210 0.07 11.84 -14.91
CA VAL A 210 -1.18 12.57 -14.64
C VAL A 210 -2.01 12.83 -15.91
N GLY A 211 -1.40 12.71 -17.09
CA GLY A 211 -2.07 12.80 -18.39
C GLY A 211 -2.27 14.22 -18.94
N TYR A 212 -1.57 15.20 -18.37
CA TYR A 212 -1.54 16.61 -18.74
C TYR A 212 -0.15 17.19 -18.44
N ALA A 213 0.22 18.32 -19.06
CA ALA A 213 1.51 18.96 -18.77
C ALA A 213 1.49 19.57 -17.35
N VAL A 214 2.42 19.16 -16.48
CA VAL A 214 2.51 19.70 -15.12
C VAL A 214 2.69 21.22 -15.13
N GLY A 215 3.44 21.77 -16.08
CA GLY A 215 3.70 23.22 -16.16
C GLY A 215 2.47 24.07 -16.41
N GLU A 216 1.44 23.52 -17.07
CA GLU A 216 0.16 24.18 -17.32
C GLU A 216 -0.77 24.13 -16.10
N ARG A 217 -0.61 23.12 -15.24
CA ARG A 217 -1.57 22.75 -14.18
C ARG A 217 -0.90 22.42 -12.84
N ARG A 218 0.20 23.13 -12.50
CA ARG A 218 1.06 22.82 -11.33
C ARG A 218 0.28 22.66 -10.02
N GLN A 219 -0.70 23.52 -9.76
CA GLN A 219 -1.54 23.45 -8.55
C GLN A 219 -2.32 22.14 -8.44
N GLU A 220 -2.80 21.60 -9.56
CA GLU A 220 -3.53 20.33 -9.60
C GLU A 220 -2.56 19.13 -9.46
N ALA A 221 -1.36 19.26 -10.01
CA ALA A 221 -0.27 18.29 -9.84
C ALA A 221 0.23 18.24 -8.39
N THR A 222 0.27 19.38 -7.68
CA THR A 222 0.48 19.44 -6.24
C THR A 222 -0.68 18.82 -5.47
N ALA A 223 -1.92 19.22 -5.78
CA ALA A 223 -3.12 18.79 -5.04
C ALA A 223 -3.38 17.28 -5.10
N MET A 224 -3.04 16.62 -6.21
CA MET A 224 -3.17 15.17 -6.33
C MET A 224 -2.06 14.39 -5.58
N GLY A 225 -0.91 15.02 -5.36
CA GLY A 225 0.28 14.41 -4.77
C GLY A 225 0.21 14.35 -3.23
N PRO A 226 1.08 13.55 -2.59
CA PRO A 226 1.12 13.40 -1.13
C PRO A 226 1.11 14.70 -0.32
N VAL A 227 1.87 15.73 -0.72
CA VAL A 227 1.92 17.01 0.00
C VAL A 227 0.60 17.77 -0.09
N GLY A 228 0.01 17.88 -1.29
CA GLY A 228 -1.29 18.54 -1.47
C GLY A 228 -2.43 17.78 -0.81
N ARG A 229 -2.40 16.43 -0.83
CA ARG A 229 -3.35 15.60 -0.11
C ARG A 229 -3.25 15.74 1.40
N LEU A 230 -2.04 15.80 1.97
CA LEU A 230 -1.81 16.10 3.39
C LEU A 230 -2.40 17.47 3.78
N ALA A 231 -2.16 18.50 2.96
CA ALA A 231 -2.71 19.84 3.17
C ALA A 231 -4.25 19.92 3.04
N ALA A 232 -4.90 18.87 2.52
CA ALA A 232 -6.34 18.73 2.41
C ALA A 232 -6.95 17.71 3.39
N LEU A 233 -6.16 17.12 4.29
CA LEU A 233 -6.67 16.27 5.38
C LEU A 233 -7.32 17.12 6.47
N ALA A 234 -8.28 16.51 7.18
CA ALA A 234 -8.88 17.11 8.36
C ALA A 234 -7.94 17.04 9.58
N ASP A 235 -7.98 18.09 10.42
CA ASP A 235 -7.20 18.17 11.65
C ASP A 235 -7.42 16.97 12.57
N GLY A 236 -6.36 16.49 13.23
CA GLY A 236 -6.45 15.45 14.26
C GLY A 236 -6.49 14.01 13.74
N LEU A 237 -6.39 13.78 12.43
CA LEU A 237 -6.08 12.44 11.90
C LEU A 237 -4.68 12.00 12.37
N ARG A 238 -4.62 10.89 13.11
CA ARG A 238 -3.34 10.26 13.46
C ARG A 238 -2.71 9.67 12.21
N LEU A 239 -1.48 10.08 11.90
CA LEU A 239 -0.72 9.52 10.79
C LEU A 239 0.18 8.36 11.27
N PRO A 240 0.44 7.36 10.42
CA PRO A 240 1.35 6.27 10.78
C PRO A 240 2.81 6.75 10.89
N PRO A 241 3.67 6.01 11.61
CA PRO A 241 5.11 6.25 11.62
C PRO A 241 5.68 6.28 10.20
N LEU A 242 6.54 7.26 9.92
CA LEU A 242 7.10 7.50 8.59
C LEU A 242 8.63 7.48 8.62
N MET A 243 9.24 6.61 7.82
CA MET A 243 10.68 6.63 7.55
C MET A 243 10.95 7.38 6.24
N ILE A 244 11.91 8.29 6.26
CA ILE A 244 12.39 9.01 5.06
C ILE A 244 13.90 8.83 4.93
N ARG A 245 14.37 8.47 3.72
CA ARG A 245 15.79 8.48 3.34
C ARG A 245 15.95 9.12 1.96
N HIS A 246 16.72 10.21 1.85
CA HIS A 246 16.93 10.96 0.59
C HIS A 246 18.40 11.34 0.39
N GLY A 247 18.91 11.26 -0.85
CA GLY A 247 20.30 11.59 -1.18
C GLY A 247 20.52 13.10 -1.38
N MET A 248 21.52 13.70 -0.73
CA MET A 248 21.81 15.14 -0.85
C MET A 248 22.37 15.54 -2.23
N ARG A 249 22.88 14.58 -3.01
CA ARG A 249 23.37 14.75 -4.38
C ARG A 249 22.35 14.29 -5.44
N ASP A 250 21.10 14.04 -5.07
CA ASP A 250 20.02 13.72 -6.00
C ASP A 250 19.81 14.88 -7.01
N SER A 251 19.59 14.51 -8.27
CA SER A 251 19.41 15.42 -9.41
C SER A 251 18.20 15.04 -10.27
N ILE A 252 17.40 14.07 -9.82
CA ILE A 252 16.16 13.60 -10.46
C ILE A 252 14.96 14.00 -9.59
N VAL A 253 15.08 13.84 -8.27
CA VAL A 253 14.12 14.29 -7.27
C VAL A 253 14.87 15.09 -6.20
N SER A 254 14.65 16.39 -6.14
CA SER A 254 15.35 17.26 -5.18
C SER A 254 15.04 16.87 -3.72
N VAL A 255 16.04 17.01 -2.85
CA VAL A 255 15.95 16.67 -1.42
C VAL A 255 14.83 17.44 -0.70
N HIS A 256 14.45 18.61 -1.20
CA HIS A 256 13.34 19.39 -0.67
C HIS A 256 11.98 18.65 -0.75
N GLN A 257 11.81 17.69 -1.65
CA GLN A 257 10.57 16.89 -1.75
C GLN A 257 10.34 16.05 -0.48
N ALA A 258 11.41 15.46 0.06
CA ALA A 258 11.39 14.78 1.35
C ALA A 258 11.20 15.75 2.54
N GLU A 259 11.67 16.99 2.42
CA GLU A 259 11.42 18.03 3.42
C GLU A 259 9.96 18.50 3.41
N HIS A 260 9.35 18.71 2.24
CA HIS A 260 7.94 19.04 2.10
C HIS A 260 7.06 17.95 2.69
N LEU A 261 7.35 16.67 2.40
CA LEU A 261 6.64 15.54 3.01
C LEU A 261 6.78 15.55 4.53
N ARG A 262 8.00 15.62 5.07
CA ARG A 262 8.26 15.68 6.53
C ARG A 262 7.51 16.83 7.19
N ASN A 263 7.48 18.00 6.56
CA ASN A 263 6.86 19.20 7.11
C ASN A 263 5.32 19.09 7.08
N ALA A 264 4.73 18.65 5.95
CA ALA A 264 3.29 18.44 5.82
C ALA A 264 2.77 17.33 6.75
N TRP A 265 3.52 16.24 6.92
CA TRP A 265 3.19 15.15 7.85
C TRP A 265 3.09 15.65 9.30
N ARG A 266 4.06 16.48 9.73
CA ARG A 266 4.06 17.12 11.05
C ARG A 266 2.98 18.19 11.24
N GLN A 267 2.49 18.79 10.16
CA GLN A 267 1.40 19.76 10.21
C GLN A 267 0.06 19.07 10.51
N VAL A 268 -0.19 17.89 9.93
CA VAL A 268 -1.39 17.09 10.18
C VAL A 268 -1.31 16.35 11.52
N ASP A 269 -0.19 15.66 11.79
CA ASP A 269 0.05 14.99 13.07
C ASP A 269 1.39 15.42 13.70
N PRO A 270 1.38 16.45 14.58
CA PRO A 270 2.56 16.88 15.33
C PRO A 270 3.16 15.83 16.28
N ARG A 271 2.53 14.65 16.44
CA ARG A 271 2.96 13.55 17.31
C ARG A 271 3.40 12.31 16.54
N ALA A 272 3.33 12.30 15.20
CA ALA A 272 3.80 11.19 14.39
C ALA A 272 5.33 10.99 14.51
N GLU A 273 5.79 9.75 14.68
CA GLU A 273 7.21 9.43 14.57
C GLU A 273 7.65 9.61 13.11
N ILE A 274 8.67 10.45 12.88
CA ILE A 274 9.32 10.57 11.57
C ILE A 274 10.81 10.29 11.69
N ASP A 275 11.21 9.10 11.24
CA ASP A 275 12.59 8.64 11.14
C ASP A 275 13.20 9.21 9.84
N PHE A 276 13.63 10.48 9.89
CA PHE A 276 14.13 11.25 8.76
C PHE A 276 15.67 11.33 8.76
N ALA A 277 16.33 10.89 7.69
CA ALA A 277 17.75 11.14 7.49
C ALA A 277 18.08 11.47 6.02
N LEU A 278 18.98 12.44 5.85
CA LEU A 278 19.58 12.77 4.56
C LEU A 278 20.93 12.05 4.41
N LEU A 279 21.16 11.47 3.24
CA LEU A 279 22.39 10.74 2.94
C LEU A 279 23.35 11.68 2.20
N GLU A 280 24.39 12.12 2.91
CA GLU A 280 25.50 12.88 2.36
C GLU A 280 26.23 12.05 1.28
N GLY A 281 26.69 12.70 0.21
CA GLY A 281 27.35 12.03 -0.91
C GLY A 281 26.43 11.26 -1.87
N GLU A 282 25.26 10.83 -1.43
CA GLU A 282 24.37 9.94 -2.20
C GLU A 282 23.45 10.67 -3.18
N GLY A 283 23.18 10.03 -4.32
CA GLY A 283 22.31 10.54 -5.40
C GLY A 283 20.97 9.80 -5.50
N HIS A 284 20.28 9.93 -6.64
CA HIS A 284 19.02 9.20 -6.87
C HIS A 284 19.28 7.69 -6.95
N GLY A 285 18.71 6.90 -6.03
CA GLY A 285 18.76 5.44 -6.08
C GLY A 285 20.16 4.82 -6.16
N THR A 286 21.16 5.45 -5.55
CA THR A 286 22.52 4.92 -5.45
C THR A 286 22.60 3.66 -4.58
N GLY A 287 23.72 2.94 -4.65
CA GLY A 287 23.91 1.65 -3.96
C GLY A 287 23.72 1.70 -2.45
N ALA A 288 23.91 2.87 -1.80
CA ALA A 288 23.71 3.04 -0.36
C ALA A 288 22.29 2.68 0.11
N PHE A 289 21.26 2.90 -0.71
CA PHE A 289 19.87 2.55 -0.37
C PHE A 289 19.59 1.03 -0.39
N GLY A 290 20.50 0.23 -0.96
CA GLY A 290 20.54 -1.23 -0.83
C GLY A 290 21.66 -1.74 0.09
N GLY A 291 22.40 -0.85 0.75
CA GLY A 291 23.52 -1.19 1.62
C GLY A 291 23.10 -1.46 3.06
N ASP A 292 23.94 -2.18 3.80
CA ASP A 292 23.63 -2.69 5.15
C ASP A 292 23.19 -1.62 6.15
N ARG A 293 23.70 -0.39 6.03
CA ARG A 293 23.27 0.73 6.89
C ARG A 293 21.79 1.09 6.68
N VAL A 294 21.38 1.36 5.44
CA VAL A 294 20.00 1.79 5.14
C VAL A 294 19.02 0.63 5.31
N LEU A 295 19.42 -0.60 4.98
CA LEU A 295 18.58 -1.78 5.19
C LEU A 295 18.53 -2.22 6.66
N GLY A 296 19.57 -1.94 7.45
CA GLY A 296 19.59 -2.09 8.91
C GLY A 296 18.69 -1.07 9.61
N ASP A 297 18.79 0.21 9.25
CA ASP A 297 17.86 1.27 9.68
C ASP A 297 16.40 0.85 9.40
N LEU A 298 16.12 0.40 8.17
CA LEU A 298 14.80 -0.05 7.72
C LEU A 298 14.28 -1.23 8.55
N ALA A 299 15.12 -2.25 8.73
CA ALA A 299 14.77 -3.42 9.53
C ALA A 299 14.50 -3.03 11.00
N GLY A 300 15.27 -2.09 11.56
CA GLY A 300 15.06 -1.53 12.89
C GLY A 300 13.75 -0.74 13.01
N PHE A 301 13.47 0.17 12.08
CA PHE A 301 12.24 0.95 12.02
C PHE A 301 11.00 0.04 11.91
N LEU A 302 10.99 -0.91 10.96
CA LEU A 302 9.91 -1.87 10.81
C LEU A 302 9.77 -2.80 12.03
N THR A 303 10.88 -3.13 12.71
CA THR A 303 10.84 -3.91 13.95
C THR A 303 10.12 -3.18 15.08
N ARG A 304 10.30 -1.85 15.21
CA ARG A 304 9.59 -1.03 16.22
C ARG A 304 8.08 -1.03 15.97
N HIS A 305 7.66 -0.88 14.71
CA HIS A 305 6.26 -0.56 14.38
C HIS A 305 5.40 -1.75 13.93
N LEU A 306 6.00 -2.91 13.62
CA LEU A 306 5.26 -4.11 13.16
C LEU A 306 5.39 -5.34 14.07
N ARG A 307 6.16 -5.25 15.17
CA ARG A 307 6.07 -6.27 16.24
C ARG A 307 4.88 -5.97 17.16
N ARG A 308 4.63 -6.85 18.13
CA ARG A 308 3.72 -6.48 19.22
C ARG A 308 4.42 -5.41 20.06
N ALA A 309 3.67 -4.48 20.62
CA ALA A 309 3.99 -4.06 21.97
C ALA A 309 3.78 -5.30 22.84
N ASP A 310 4.86 -5.87 23.36
CA ASP A 310 4.77 -6.99 24.30
C ASP A 310 4.04 -6.50 25.56
N GLY A 311 3.13 -7.33 26.08
CA GLY A 311 2.23 -7.00 27.19
C GLY A 311 2.58 -7.72 28.48
#